data_AF-A0A847I7C4-F1
#
_entry.id   AF-A0A847I7C4-F1
#
_cell.length_a   1.000
_cell.length_b   1.000
_cell.length_c   1.000
_cell.angle_alpha   90.00
_cell.angle_beta   90.00
_cell.angle_gamma   90.00
#
_symmetry.space_group_name_H-M   'P 1'
#
loop_
_entity.id
_entity.type
_entity.pdbx_description
1 polymer ?
#
loop_
_entity_poly.entity_id
_entity_poly.type
_entity_poly.pdbx_seq_one_letter_code
_entity_poly.pdbx_strand_id
1 'polypeptide(L)'
;MRRLVTLLALLMGGVLVLSGCVDIPDSSSPQPIEAFDRQRPTNLVPSPRKGDDPEAVARSFLKAMSDPSAGHRAARKFLTASASEGWDDHGDMTVIRNVSITIDERTDNAVRLRVTGDKTGVLSSSGTLRPETGELMVALSLAKVKGAWRISGDVPSGSITDSAQFLTAYRQVDLFFPDRTMTRLVADPRWLFGTEPDPSALINRLLGGPTTVLAGAVAQGAGRGATLLGPVTVAGDLVTVPLGNVADS
;
A
#
# COMPACT_ATOMS: atom_id res chain seq x y z
N MET A 1 -48.76 10.36 57.28
CA MET A 1 -48.33 9.15 56.55
C MET A 1 -48.10 9.38 55.05
N ARG A 2 -49.05 9.91 54.26
CA ARG A 2 -48.84 10.17 52.80
C ARG A 2 -47.61 11.02 52.47
N ARG A 3 -47.37 12.13 53.19
CA ARG A 3 -46.22 13.04 52.94
C ARG A 3 -44.85 12.40 53.20
N LEU A 4 -44.78 11.47 54.16
CA LEU A 4 -43.54 10.76 54.50
C LEU A 4 -43.19 9.72 53.43
N VAL A 5 -44.21 9.05 52.87
CA VAL A 5 -44.04 8.11 51.75
C VAL A 5 -43.62 8.84 50.47
N THR A 6 -44.14 10.06 50.22
CA THR A 6 -43.73 10.87 49.06
C THR A 6 -42.29 11.36 49.17
N LEU A 7 -41.85 11.77 50.37
CA LEU A 7 -40.46 12.17 50.61
C LEU A 7 -39.49 10.98 50.49
N LEU A 8 -39.86 9.80 50.99
CA LEU A 8 -39.04 8.60 50.83
C LEU A 8 -38.93 8.17 49.37
N ALA A 9 -40.02 8.22 48.60
CA ALA A 9 -40.01 7.89 47.18
C ALA A 9 -39.16 8.87 46.35
N LEU A 10 -39.17 10.16 46.69
CA LEU A 10 -38.34 11.16 46.02
C LEU A 10 -36.84 10.97 46.35
N LEU A 11 -36.52 10.65 47.61
CA LEU A 11 -35.14 10.36 48.01
C LEU A 11 -34.61 9.09 47.33
N MET A 12 -35.44 8.05 47.26
CA MET A 12 -35.08 6.78 46.62
C MET A 12 -34.93 6.95 45.10
N GLY A 13 -35.77 7.77 44.46
CA GLY A 13 -35.64 8.12 43.04
C GLY A 13 -34.38 8.94 42.74
N GLY A 14 -33.98 9.84 43.63
CA GLY A 14 -32.75 10.64 43.48
C GLY A 14 -31.47 9.82 43.55
N VAL A 15 -31.41 8.81 44.43
CA VAL A 15 -30.21 7.97 44.61
C VAL A 15 -29.95 7.06 43.39
N LEU A 16 -30.98 6.65 42.65
CA LEU A 16 -30.81 5.81 41.45
C LEU A 16 -30.25 6.56 40.23
N VAL A 17 -30.28 7.90 40.20
CA VAL A 17 -29.78 8.68 39.05
C VAL A 17 -28.29 9.02 39.18
N LEU A 18 -27.70 8.89 40.37
CA LEU A 18 -26.27 9.19 40.61
C LEU A 18 -25.34 7.97 40.49
N SER A 19 -25.84 6.75 40.23
CA SER A 19 -24.99 5.55 40.06
C SER A 19 -24.50 5.33 38.61
N GLY A 20 -24.63 6.32 37.75
CA GLY A 20 -24.20 6.27 36.35
C GLY A 20 -22.76 6.73 36.09
N CYS A 21 -21.81 6.51 37.00
CA CYS A 21 -20.39 6.63 36.65
C CYS A 21 -19.97 5.32 35.97
N VAL A 22 -20.11 5.27 34.64
CA VAL A 22 -19.41 4.26 33.84
C VAL A 22 -17.94 4.64 33.85
N ASP A 23 -17.18 4.01 34.73
CA ASP A 23 -15.73 4.10 34.74
C ASP A 23 -15.24 3.31 33.52
N ILE A 24 -14.87 4.02 32.45
CA ILE A 24 -14.11 3.41 31.36
C ILE A 24 -12.71 3.21 31.93
N PRO A 25 -12.23 1.97 32.09
CA PRO A 25 -10.87 1.76 32.57
C PRO A 25 -9.90 2.38 31.56
N ASP A 26 -9.22 3.46 31.95
CA ASP A 26 -8.17 4.13 31.17
C ASP A 26 -6.97 3.24 30.87
N SER A 27 -6.92 2.03 31.46
CA SER A 27 -5.90 1.03 31.19
C SER A 27 -6.53 -0.36 31.18
N SER A 28 -6.45 -1.02 30.03
CA SER A 28 -6.49 -2.49 30.00
C SER A 28 -5.05 -2.99 29.90
N SER A 29 -4.72 -4.09 30.58
CA SER A 29 -3.45 -4.76 30.36
C SER A 29 -3.35 -5.12 28.88
N PRO A 30 -2.26 -4.76 28.17
CA PRO A 30 -2.09 -5.12 26.77
C PRO A 30 -2.21 -6.64 26.67
N GLN A 31 -3.28 -7.10 26.02
CA GLN A 31 -3.44 -8.51 25.70
C GLN A 31 -2.37 -8.82 24.64
N PRO A 32 -1.53 -9.84 24.82
CA PRO A 32 -0.65 -10.31 23.77
C PRO A 32 -1.56 -10.79 22.63
N ILE A 33 -1.68 -9.97 21.59
CA ILE A 33 -2.20 -10.44 20.32
C ILE A 33 -1.13 -11.38 19.81
N GLU A 34 -1.41 -12.68 19.74
CA GLU A 34 -0.55 -13.58 18.97
C GLU A 34 -0.38 -12.94 17.59
N ALA A 35 0.87 -12.68 17.22
CA ALA A 35 1.17 -12.18 15.90
C ALA A 35 0.52 -13.14 14.92
N PHE A 36 -0.51 -12.66 14.22
CA PHE A 36 -1.19 -13.46 13.21
C PHE A 36 -0.10 -13.97 12.29
N ASP A 37 0.17 -15.27 12.33
CA ASP A 37 1.04 -15.94 11.38
C ASP A 37 0.27 -15.98 10.06
N ARG A 38 0.15 -14.81 9.42
CA ARG A 38 -0.11 -14.74 8.00
C ARG A 38 1.10 -15.40 7.39
N GLN A 39 1.01 -16.71 7.14
CA GLN A 39 1.94 -17.46 6.31
C GLN A 39 2.37 -16.53 5.20
N ARG A 40 3.64 -16.11 5.31
CA ARG A 40 4.21 -14.99 4.57
C ARG A 40 3.88 -15.26 3.11
N PRO A 41 2.97 -14.50 2.46
CA PRO A 41 2.64 -14.78 1.08
C PRO A 41 3.93 -14.52 0.34
N THR A 42 4.65 -15.56 -0.08
CA THR A 42 5.63 -15.40 -1.14
C THR A 42 4.83 -14.71 -2.22
N ASN A 43 5.10 -13.44 -2.52
CA ASN A 43 4.43 -12.71 -3.58
C ASN A 43 4.60 -13.59 -4.81
N LEU A 44 3.60 -14.44 -5.10
CA LEU A 44 3.63 -15.39 -6.18
C LEU A 44 3.20 -14.55 -7.35
N VAL A 45 4.15 -13.72 -7.80
CA VAL A 45 3.93 -12.81 -8.90
C VAL A 45 3.58 -13.70 -10.07
N PRO A 46 2.37 -13.58 -10.62
CA PRO A 46 1.91 -14.52 -11.62
C PRO A 46 2.80 -14.40 -12.86
N SER A 47 2.88 -15.50 -13.60
CA SER A 47 3.60 -15.57 -14.87
C SER A 47 2.64 -16.13 -15.90
N PRO A 48 2.64 -15.63 -17.15
CA PRO A 48 1.72 -16.12 -18.16
C PRO A 48 1.99 -17.58 -18.48
N ARG A 49 0.93 -18.38 -18.55
CA ARG A 49 0.99 -19.79 -18.92
C ARG A 49 0.52 -19.98 -20.36
N LYS A 50 0.96 -21.07 -20.97
CA LYS A 50 0.44 -21.47 -22.27
C LYS A 50 -0.99 -21.98 -22.05
N GLY A 51 -1.94 -21.42 -22.78
CA GLY A 51 -3.36 -21.79 -22.68
C GLY A 51 -4.20 -20.90 -21.77
N ASP A 52 -3.60 -19.92 -21.06
CA ASP A 52 -4.38 -18.87 -20.38
C ASP A 52 -5.27 -18.17 -21.41
N ASP A 53 -6.55 -17.96 -21.07
CA ASP A 53 -7.44 -17.13 -21.87
C ASP A 53 -7.09 -15.63 -21.74
N PRO A 54 -7.56 -14.78 -22.67
CA PRO A 54 -7.27 -13.33 -22.66
C PRO A 54 -7.61 -12.65 -21.32
N GLU A 55 -8.73 -13.02 -20.70
CA GLU A 55 -9.20 -12.45 -19.44
C GLU A 55 -8.31 -12.84 -18.26
N ALA A 56 -7.83 -14.08 -18.23
CA ALA A 56 -6.87 -14.58 -17.24
C ALA A 56 -5.50 -13.92 -17.41
N VAL A 57 -5.06 -13.69 -18.66
CA VAL A 57 -3.85 -12.91 -18.96
C VAL A 57 -3.99 -11.49 -18.43
N ALA A 58 -5.08 -10.79 -18.72
CA ALA A 58 -5.31 -9.43 -18.22
C ALA A 58 -5.39 -9.38 -16.68
N ARG A 59 -6.13 -10.29 -16.04
CA ARG A 59 -6.22 -10.35 -14.58
C ARG A 59 -4.87 -10.61 -13.92
N SER A 60 -4.07 -11.52 -14.49
CA SER A 60 -2.74 -11.83 -13.98
C SER A 60 -1.75 -10.69 -14.22
N PHE A 61 -1.90 -9.96 -15.33
CA PHE A 61 -1.14 -8.75 -15.60
C PHE A 61 -1.40 -7.67 -14.55
N LEU A 62 -2.67 -7.38 -14.21
CA LEU A 62 -3.02 -6.45 -13.12
C LEU A 62 -2.37 -6.86 -11.79
N LYS A 63 -2.35 -8.16 -11.48
CA LYS A 63 -1.70 -8.65 -10.28
C LYS A 63 -0.18 -8.50 -10.33
N ALA A 64 0.44 -8.78 -11.48
CA ALA A 64 1.87 -8.64 -11.67
C ALA A 64 2.34 -7.18 -11.65
N MET A 65 1.47 -6.24 -12.02
CA MET A 65 1.71 -4.79 -11.92
C MET A 65 1.91 -4.31 -10.47
N SER A 66 1.54 -5.09 -9.45
CA SER A 66 1.82 -4.72 -8.06
C SER A 66 3.31 -4.85 -7.69
N ASP A 67 4.12 -5.54 -8.50
CA ASP A 67 5.56 -5.70 -8.27
C ASP A 67 6.36 -4.69 -9.10
N PRO A 68 6.93 -3.63 -8.47
CA PRO A 68 7.70 -2.61 -9.17
C PRO A 68 9.13 -3.07 -9.51
N SER A 69 9.56 -4.25 -9.05
CA SER A 69 10.95 -4.70 -9.13
C SER A 69 11.45 -4.76 -10.57
N ALA A 70 12.63 -4.17 -10.79
CA ALA A 70 13.29 -4.10 -12.08
C ALA A 70 12.38 -3.57 -13.20
N GLY A 71 11.67 -2.47 -12.92
CA GLY A 71 10.73 -1.85 -13.86
C GLY A 71 9.59 -2.79 -14.20
N HIS A 72 8.91 -3.33 -13.18
CA HIS A 72 7.80 -4.26 -13.34
C HIS A 72 8.10 -5.47 -14.24
N ARG A 73 9.31 -6.05 -14.11
CA ARG A 73 9.78 -7.15 -14.96
C ARG A 73 8.80 -8.33 -15.03
N ALA A 74 8.08 -8.61 -13.94
CA ALA A 74 7.10 -9.68 -13.92
C ALA A 74 5.86 -9.36 -14.77
N ALA A 75 5.31 -8.14 -14.67
CA ALA A 75 4.21 -7.68 -15.50
C ALA A 75 4.59 -7.64 -16.99
N ARG A 76 5.83 -7.21 -17.29
CA ARG A 76 6.39 -7.19 -18.65
C ARG A 76 6.38 -8.55 -19.35
N LYS A 77 6.36 -9.67 -18.62
CA LYS A 77 6.25 -11.02 -19.21
C LYS A 77 4.91 -11.27 -19.92
N PHE A 78 3.85 -10.57 -19.52
CA PHE A 78 2.52 -10.66 -20.13
C PHE A 78 2.42 -9.84 -21.43
N LEU A 79 3.37 -8.96 -21.68
CA LEU A 79 3.38 -8.07 -22.84
C LEU A 79 4.05 -8.74 -24.06
N THR A 80 3.73 -8.28 -25.26
CA THR A 80 4.61 -8.50 -26.43
C THR A 80 5.92 -7.73 -26.25
N ALA A 81 6.96 -8.07 -27.02
CA ALA A 81 8.24 -7.36 -26.93
C ALA A 81 8.07 -5.85 -27.19
N SER A 82 7.34 -5.48 -28.24
CA SER A 82 7.08 -4.08 -28.58
C SER A 82 6.28 -3.34 -27.52
N ALA A 83 5.23 -3.96 -26.96
CA ALA A 83 4.44 -3.35 -25.89
C ALA A 83 5.25 -3.23 -24.60
N SER A 84 6.15 -4.19 -24.34
CA SER A 84 7.07 -4.14 -23.22
C SER A 84 8.07 -3.00 -23.37
N GLU A 85 8.66 -2.80 -24.54
CA GLU A 85 9.62 -1.71 -24.77
C GLU A 85 8.95 -0.33 -24.71
N GLY A 86 7.71 -0.22 -25.20
CA GLY A 86 6.97 1.06 -25.24
C GLY A 86 6.23 1.42 -23.95
N TRP A 87 6.14 0.52 -22.96
CA TRP A 87 5.39 0.80 -21.73
C TRP A 87 6.18 1.69 -20.77
N ASP A 88 5.63 2.88 -20.53
CA ASP A 88 6.04 3.78 -19.46
C ASP A 88 5.41 3.36 -18.12
N ASP A 89 6.21 2.65 -17.32
CA ASP A 89 5.83 2.15 -16.00
C ASP A 89 6.14 3.13 -14.86
N HIS A 90 6.58 4.35 -15.19
CA HIS A 90 6.78 5.40 -14.20
C HIS A 90 5.44 6.02 -13.79
N GLY A 91 5.43 6.57 -12.57
CA GLY A 91 4.29 7.31 -12.04
C GLY A 91 3.61 6.59 -10.88
N ASP A 92 2.36 6.99 -10.65
CA ASP A 92 1.58 6.51 -9.51
C ASP A 92 0.90 5.18 -9.84
N MET A 93 0.68 4.36 -8.80
CA MET A 93 -0.08 3.12 -8.93
C MET A 93 -1.54 3.36 -8.52
N THR A 94 -2.47 3.05 -9.40
CA THR A 94 -3.92 3.11 -9.08
C THR A 94 -4.36 1.80 -8.44
N VAL A 95 -4.98 1.90 -7.27
CA VAL A 95 -5.57 0.75 -6.56
C VAL A 95 -7.07 0.74 -6.82
N ILE A 96 -7.59 -0.40 -7.29
CA ILE A 96 -9.00 -0.59 -7.62
C ILE A 96 -9.61 -1.76 -6.85
N ARG A 97 -10.94 -1.83 -6.81
CA ARG A 97 -11.72 -3.00 -6.38
C ARG A 97 -12.80 -3.32 -7.41
N ASN A 98 -13.53 -4.40 -7.20
CA ASN A 98 -14.63 -4.83 -8.07
C ASN A 98 -14.19 -4.95 -9.55
N VAL A 99 -13.00 -5.52 -9.77
CA VAL A 99 -12.41 -5.62 -11.10
C VAL A 99 -13.28 -6.50 -12.00
N SER A 100 -13.73 -5.93 -13.12
CA SER A 100 -14.42 -6.65 -14.19
C SER A 100 -13.60 -6.59 -15.47
N ILE A 101 -13.63 -7.67 -16.24
CA ILE A 101 -12.94 -7.78 -17.53
C ILE A 101 -13.97 -8.27 -18.54
N THR A 102 -14.19 -7.47 -19.58
CA THR A 102 -15.17 -7.74 -20.63
C THR A 102 -14.46 -7.76 -21.97
N ILE A 103 -14.67 -8.80 -22.77
CA ILE A 103 -14.22 -8.82 -24.17
C ILE A 103 -15.16 -7.93 -25.00
N ASP A 104 -14.60 -6.94 -25.68
CA ASP A 104 -15.33 -6.10 -26.63
C ASP A 104 -15.31 -6.71 -28.03
N GLU A 105 -14.14 -7.21 -28.46
CA GLU A 105 -13.93 -7.77 -29.80
C GLU A 105 -13.02 -9.00 -29.73
N ARG A 106 -13.32 -10.03 -30.54
CA ARG A 106 -12.54 -11.27 -30.57
C ARG A 106 -12.43 -11.86 -31.98
N THR A 107 -11.19 -12.25 -32.30
CA THR A 107 -10.85 -13.12 -33.43
C THR A 107 -9.98 -14.29 -32.93
N ASP A 108 -9.51 -15.16 -33.83
CA ASP A 108 -8.64 -16.28 -33.46
C ASP A 108 -7.27 -15.83 -32.90
N ASN A 109 -6.79 -14.65 -33.32
CA ASN A 109 -5.43 -14.18 -33.05
C ASN A 109 -5.35 -12.81 -32.37
N ALA A 110 -6.46 -12.10 -32.22
CA ALA A 110 -6.53 -10.79 -31.57
C ALA A 110 -7.79 -10.66 -30.70
N VAL A 111 -7.64 -10.00 -29.55
CA VAL A 111 -8.73 -9.68 -28.63
C VAL A 111 -8.58 -8.26 -28.12
N ARG A 112 -9.67 -7.49 -28.15
CA ARG A 112 -9.77 -6.23 -27.43
C ARG A 112 -10.69 -6.43 -26.24
N LEU A 113 -10.20 -6.05 -25.07
CA LEU A 113 -10.96 -6.15 -23.83
C LEU A 113 -10.95 -4.82 -23.08
N ARG A 114 -11.94 -4.68 -22.20
CA ARG A 114 -12.09 -3.56 -21.27
C ARG A 114 -11.94 -4.08 -19.85
N VAL A 115 -11.07 -3.43 -19.08
CA VAL A 115 -10.97 -3.62 -17.63
C VAL A 115 -11.69 -2.46 -16.97
N THR A 116 -12.63 -2.77 -16.09
CA THR A 116 -13.28 -1.77 -15.23
C THR A 116 -13.07 -2.08 -13.76
N GLY A 117 -13.19 -1.07 -12.91
CA GLY A 117 -13.17 -1.23 -11.46
C GLY A 117 -13.34 0.10 -10.73
N ASP A 118 -13.64 0.03 -9.44
CA ASP A 118 -13.80 1.23 -8.61
C ASP A 118 -12.44 1.61 -8.02
N LYS A 119 -11.98 2.85 -8.25
CA LYS A 119 -10.80 3.39 -7.58
C LYS A 119 -11.02 3.43 -6.07
N THR A 120 -10.02 2.98 -5.34
CA THR A 120 -9.95 3.06 -3.87
C THR A 120 -8.83 3.98 -3.39
N GLY A 121 -7.80 4.17 -4.22
CA GLY A 121 -6.72 5.11 -3.95
C GLY A 121 -5.66 5.12 -5.02
N VAL A 122 -4.73 6.07 -4.87
CA VAL A 122 -3.56 6.22 -5.72
C VAL A 122 -2.33 6.25 -4.82
N LEU A 123 -1.42 5.29 -5.05
CA LEU A 123 -0.13 5.23 -4.38
C LEU A 123 0.87 6.08 -5.16
N SER A 124 1.40 7.11 -4.51
CA SER A 124 2.50 7.90 -5.07
C SER A 124 3.83 7.15 -5.05
N SER A 125 4.77 7.57 -5.90
CA SER A 125 6.17 7.10 -5.86
C SER A 125 6.84 7.28 -4.48
N SER A 126 6.41 8.29 -3.72
CA SER A 126 6.87 8.54 -2.35
C SER A 126 6.29 7.55 -1.32
N GLY A 127 5.38 6.65 -1.71
CA GLY A 127 4.77 5.64 -0.84
C GLY A 127 3.55 6.15 -0.10
N THR A 128 2.98 7.28 -0.49
CA THR A 128 1.76 7.81 0.14
C THR A 128 0.53 7.32 -0.61
N LEU A 129 -0.35 6.60 0.07
CA LEU A 129 -1.63 6.19 -0.50
C LEU A 129 -2.66 7.29 -0.25
N ARG A 130 -3.10 7.98 -1.31
CA ARG A 130 -4.18 8.96 -1.21
C ARG A 130 -5.51 8.32 -1.58
N PRO A 131 -6.58 8.52 -0.79
CA PRO A 131 -7.91 8.12 -1.21
C PRO A 131 -8.29 8.80 -2.53
N GLU A 132 -8.79 8.02 -3.47
CA GLU A 132 -9.34 8.50 -4.74
C GLU A 132 -10.51 7.61 -5.11
N THR A 133 -11.63 8.23 -5.49
CA THR A 133 -12.87 7.55 -5.83
C THR A 133 -13.23 7.81 -7.28
N GLY A 134 -13.98 6.89 -7.88
CA GLY A 134 -14.47 6.99 -9.25
C GLY A 134 -14.27 5.68 -9.99
N GLU A 135 -14.84 5.59 -11.18
CA GLU A 135 -14.66 4.42 -12.03
C GLU A 135 -13.35 4.52 -12.81
N LEU A 136 -12.60 3.41 -12.85
CA LEU A 136 -11.52 3.19 -13.80
C LEU A 136 -12.07 2.38 -14.96
N MET A 137 -11.77 2.82 -16.19
CA MET A 137 -12.01 2.05 -17.40
C MET A 137 -10.77 2.14 -18.29
N VAL A 138 -10.15 1.00 -18.57
CA VAL A 138 -9.00 0.91 -19.49
C VAL A 138 -9.23 -0.18 -20.53
N ALA A 139 -8.90 0.12 -21.79
CA ALA A 139 -8.88 -0.89 -22.84
C ALA A 139 -7.52 -1.58 -22.86
N LEU A 140 -7.47 -2.87 -23.16
CA LEU A 140 -6.25 -3.60 -23.46
C LEU A 140 -6.42 -4.37 -24.77
N SER A 141 -5.38 -4.31 -25.60
CA SER A 141 -5.29 -5.10 -26.83
C SER A 141 -4.38 -6.29 -26.61
N LEU A 142 -4.81 -7.49 -27.00
CA LEU A 142 -4.06 -8.74 -26.90
C LEU A 142 -3.90 -9.38 -28.27
N ALA A 143 -2.73 -9.98 -28.49
CA ALA A 143 -2.41 -10.76 -29.68
C ALA A 143 -1.88 -12.14 -29.30
N LYS A 144 -2.07 -13.11 -30.19
CA LYS A 144 -1.56 -14.47 -30.01
C LYS A 144 -0.14 -14.58 -30.55
N VAL A 145 0.84 -14.77 -29.66
CA VAL A 145 2.25 -14.93 -29.99
C VAL A 145 2.69 -16.36 -29.69
N LYS A 146 3.13 -17.10 -30.72
CA LYS A 146 3.55 -18.52 -30.60
C LYS A 146 2.51 -19.39 -29.87
N GLY A 147 1.23 -19.13 -30.12
CA GLY A 147 0.10 -19.86 -29.52
C GLY A 147 -0.29 -19.45 -28.11
N ALA A 148 0.31 -18.39 -27.54
CA ALA A 148 -0.06 -17.85 -26.22
C ALA A 148 -0.51 -16.38 -26.34
N TRP A 149 -1.50 -15.99 -25.56
CA TRP A 149 -1.98 -14.61 -25.52
C TRP A 149 -0.98 -13.69 -24.83
N ARG A 150 -0.71 -12.52 -25.41
CA ARG A 150 0.13 -11.46 -24.86
C ARG A 150 -0.54 -10.11 -25.10
N ILE A 151 -0.42 -9.20 -24.15
CA ILE A 151 -0.91 -7.83 -24.29
C ILE A 151 -0.01 -7.10 -25.28
N SER A 152 -0.59 -6.64 -26.37
CA SER A 152 0.11 -6.07 -27.53
C SER A 152 0.05 -4.55 -27.59
N GLY A 153 -0.80 -3.90 -26.79
CA GLY A 153 -0.95 -2.45 -26.79
C GLY A 153 -1.99 -1.95 -25.79
N ASP A 154 -2.20 -0.63 -25.80
CA ASP A 154 -3.10 0.10 -24.91
C ASP A 154 -2.76 -0.06 -23.41
N VAL A 155 -1.50 -0.35 -23.10
CA VAL A 155 -1.05 -0.46 -21.71
C VAL A 155 -1.07 0.94 -21.08
N PRO A 156 -1.81 1.16 -19.98
CA PRO A 156 -1.88 2.46 -19.34
C PRO A 156 -0.52 2.85 -18.75
N SER A 157 -0.22 4.15 -18.73
CA SER A 157 0.93 4.70 -18.02
C SER A 157 0.85 4.39 -16.53
N GLY A 158 2.01 4.18 -15.91
CA GLY A 158 2.08 3.75 -14.51
C GLY A 158 1.56 2.32 -14.33
N SER A 159 0.97 2.03 -13.17
CA SER A 159 0.50 0.69 -12.84
C SER A 159 -0.87 0.67 -12.18
N ILE A 160 -1.57 -0.46 -12.31
CA ILE A 160 -2.89 -0.67 -11.72
C ILE A 160 -2.88 -2.01 -10.99
N THR A 161 -3.44 -2.07 -9.80
CA THR A 161 -3.59 -3.34 -9.06
C THR A 161 -4.95 -3.42 -8.38
N ASP A 162 -5.44 -4.64 -8.15
CA ASP A 162 -6.56 -4.85 -7.26
C ASP A 162 -6.17 -4.65 -5.79
N SER A 163 -7.13 -4.25 -4.96
CA SER A 163 -6.92 -3.91 -3.55
C SER A 163 -6.43 -5.10 -2.72
N ALA A 164 -6.88 -6.33 -3.02
CA ALA A 164 -6.43 -7.51 -2.28
C ALA A 164 -4.97 -7.85 -2.61
N GLN A 165 -4.59 -7.72 -3.88
CA GLN A 165 -3.21 -7.85 -4.31
C GLN A 165 -2.34 -6.73 -3.71
N PHE A 166 -2.82 -5.48 -3.67
CA PHE A 166 -2.10 -4.38 -3.03
C PHE A 166 -1.77 -4.69 -1.57
N LEU A 167 -2.77 -5.11 -0.79
CA LEU A 167 -2.59 -5.47 0.63
C LEU A 167 -1.73 -6.72 0.83
N THR A 168 -1.64 -7.58 -0.19
CA THR A 168 -0.72 -8.73 -0.19
C THR A 168 0.71 -8.27 -0.45
N ALA A 169 0.92 -7.41 -1.45
CA ALA A 169 2.23 -7.04 -1.96
C ALA A 169 2.91 -5.90 -1.18
N TYR A 170 2.14 -5.02 -0.53
CA TYR A 170 2.65 -3.84 0.17
C TYR A 170 2.42 -3.91 1.67
N ARG A 171 3.29 -3.22 2.41
CA ARG A 171 3.17 -3.01 3.86
C ARG A 171 3.24 -1.54 4.18
N GLN A 172 2.34 -1.10 5.05
CA GLN A 172 2.43 0.23 5.64
C GLN A 172 3.45 0.19 6.78
N VAL A 173 4.33 1.19 6.81
CA VAL A 173 5.29 1.45 7.88
C VAL A 173 5.20 2.92 8.26
N ASP A 174 5.64 3.26 9.46
CA ASP A 174 5.75 4.65 9.88
C ASP A 174 7.21 5.11 9.80
N LEU A 175 7.45 6.19 9.05
CA LEU A 175 8.71 6.92 9.12
C LEU A 175 8.57 8.00 10.18
N PHE A 176 9.50 8.08 11.11
CA PHE A 176 9.42 9.05 12.20
C PHE A 176 10.34 10.24 11.94
N PHE A 177 9.75 11.43 11.94
CA PHE A 177 10.47 12.71 11.83
C PHE A 177 10.31 13.50 13.13
N PRO A 178 11.35 14.17 13.63
CA PRO A 178 11.20 15.04 14.79
C PRO A 178 10.33 16.24 14.45
N ASP A 179 9.53 16.72 15.41
CA ASP A 179 8.86 18.01 15.28
C ASP A 179 9.89 19.16 15.26
N ARG A 180 9.45 20.38 14.94
CA ARG A 180 10.35 21.55 14.89
C ARG A 180 11.03 21.87 16.22
N THR A 181 10.52 21.35 17.34
CA THR A 181 11.11 21.53 18.67
C THR A 181 12.13 20.46 19.02
N MET A 182 12.24 19.40 18.20
CA MET A 182 13.05 18.21 18.45
C MET A 182 12.66 17.47 19.74
N THR A 183 11.44 17.64 20.24
CA THR A 183 10.98 17.00 21.49
C THR A 183 10.02 15.84 21.27
N ARG A 184 9.43 15.75 20.07
CA ARG A 184 8.46 14.71 19.73
C ARG A 184 8.75 14.13 18.36
N LEU A 185 8.36 12.87 18.17
CA LEU A 185 8.38 12.21 16.87
C LEU A 185 6.98 12.25 16.26
N VAL A 186 6.93 12.58 14.98
CA VAL A 186 5.72 12.59 14.15
C VAL A 186 5.82 11.44 13.17
N ALA A 187 4.83 10.56 13.18
CA ALA A 187 4.72 9.47 12.23
C ALA A 187 4.30 10.00 10.85
N ASP A 188 4.98 9.53 9.82
CA ASP A 188 4.68 9.73 8.41
C ASP A 188 4.46 8.36 7.75
N PRO A 189 3.21 7.87 7.69
CA PRO A 189 2.93 6.52 7.22
C PRO A 189 3.19 6.36 5.71
N ARG A 190 3.95 5.33 5.33
CA ARG A 190 4.33 4.99 3.96
C ARG A 190 4.03 3.54 3.62
N TRP A 191 3.57 3.28 2.41
CA TRP A 191 3.46 1.94 1.84
C TRP A 191 4.74 1.59 1.09
N LEU A 192 5.32 0.43 1.41
CA LEU A 192 6.46 -0.14 0.70
C LEU A 192 6.11 -1.51 0.13
N PHE A 193 6.68 -1.79 -1.04
CA PHE A 193 6.60 -3.11 -1.65
C PHE A 193 7.44 -4.12 -0.86
N GLY A 194 6.91 -5.33 -0.69
CA GLY A 194 7.57 -6.45 -0.02
C GLY A 194 6.77 -6.94 1.18
N THR A 195 6.92 -8.24 1.48
CA THR A 195 6.34 -8.83 2.70
C THR A 195 7.04 -8.36 3.97
N GLU A 196 8.34 -8.08 3.84
CA GLU A 196 9.19 -7.45 4.84
C GLU A 196 9.93 -6.31 4.11
N PRO A 197 9.63 -5.04 4.44
CA PRO A 197 10.24 -3.90 3.78
C PRO A 197 11.77 -3.91 3.95
N ASP A 198 12.50 -3.71 2.86
CA ASP A 198 13.97 -3.62 2.90
C ASP A 198 14.41 -2.44 3.82
N PRO A 199 15.21 -2.71 4.87
CA PRO A 199 15.75 -1.67 5.75
C PRO A 199 16.49 -0.55 5.00
N SER A 200 17.19 -0.89 3.92
CA SER A 200 17.90 0.11 3.12
C SER A 200 16.91 1.04 2.40
N ALA A 201 15.82 0.49 1.87
CA ALA A 201 14.75 1.27 1.24
C ALA A 201 14.05 2.18 2.27
N LEU A 202 13.84 1.71 3.50
CA LEU A 202 13.28 2.51 4.59
C LEU A 202 14.16 3.71 4.94
N ILE A 203 15.45 3.47 5.17
CA ILE A 203 16.38 4.55 5.51
C ILE A 203 16.53 5.53 4.35
N ASN A 204 16.61 5.06 3.10
CA ASN A 204 16.62 5.95 1.94
C ASN A 204 15.38 6.84 1.87
N ARG A 205 14.18 6.32 2.18
CA ARG A 205 12.96 7.14 2.25
C ARG A 205 13.01 8.15 3.39
N LEU A 206 13.51 7.74 4.57
CA LEU A 206 13.68 8.64 5.72
C LEU A 206 14.65 9.79 5.41
N LEU A 207 15.78 9.49 4.78
CA LEU A 207 16.76 10.49 4.33
C LEU A 207 16.19 11.39 3.21
N GLY A 208 15.28 10.87 2.40
CA GLY A 208 14.53 11.64 1.39
C GLY A 208 13.55 12.66 1.98
N GLY A 209 13.26 12.59 3.28
CA GLY A 209 12.43 13.55 4.00
C GLY A 209 10.95 13.19 4.08
N PRO A 210 10.17 14.01 4.81
CA PRO A 210 8.76 13.75 5.07
C PRO A 210 7.89 13.97 3.83
N THR A 211 6.61 13.58 3.92
CA THR A 211 5.62 13.95 2.92
C THR A 211 5.51 15.47 2.80
N THR A 212 5.09 15.96 1.64
CA THR A 212 4.83 17.39 1.43
C THR A 212 3.81 17.97 2.41
N VAL A 213 2.86 17.14 2.86
CA VAL A 213 1.87 17.49 3.88
C VAL A 213 2.52 17.76 5.24
N LEU A 214 3.56 17.01 5.60
CA LEU A 214 4.25 17.14 6.89
C LEU A 214 5.47 18.07 6.86
N ALA A 215 6.00 18.39 5.68
CA ALA A 215 7.25 19.16 5.52
C ALA A 215 7.27 20.50 6.29
N GLY A 216 6.12 21.16 6.47
CA GLY A 216 6.02 22.38 7.29
C GLY A 216 6.14 22.13 8.79
N ALA A 217 5.60 21.01 9.28
CA ALA A 217 5.42 20.70 10.69
C ALA A 217 6.61 19.98 11.35
N VAL A 218 7.45 19.32 10.55
CA VAL A 218 8.56 18.49 11.06
C VAL A 218 9.93 19.05 10.65
N ALA A 219 10.97 18.59 11.33
CA ALA A 219 12.37 18.81 11.02
C ALA A 219 13.00 17.51 10.46
N GLN A 220 14.19 17.63 9.90
CA GLN A 220 15.00 16.48 9.49
C GLN A 220 15.99 16.15 10.60
N GLY A 221 15.95 14.91 11.10
CA GLY A 221 16.87 14.47 12.15
C GLY A 221 18.30 14.22 11.64
N ALA A 222 18.44 13.77 10.38
CA ALA A 222 19.74 13.59 9.75
C ALA A 222 20.30 14.92 9.22
N GLY A 223 21.63 15.05 9.23
CA GLY A 223 22.33 16.17 8.61
C GLY A 223 21.95 16.33 7.13
N ARG A 224 21.94 17.58 6.64
CA ARG A 224 21.63 17.85 5.23
C ARG A 224 22.62 17.13 4.32
N GLY A 225 22.09 16.38 3.35
CA GLY A 225 22.90 15.64 2.39
C GLY A 225 23.41 14.29 2.90
N ALA A 226 22.97 13.83 4.08
CA ALA A 226 23.24 12.48 4.55
C ALA A 226 22.73 11.44 3.55
N THR A 227 23.59 10.46 3.24
CA THR A 227 23.28 9.37 2.29
C THR A 227 23.72 8.03 2.87
N LEU A 228 23.15 6.93 2.36
CA LEU A 228 23.69 5.60 2.61
C LEU A 228 24.97 5.38 1.79
N LEU A 229 26.02 4.87 2.44
CA LEU A 229 27.27 4.41 1.80
C LEU A 229 27.21 2.94 1.37
N GLY A 230 26.23 2.21 1.86
CA GLY A 230 26.06 0.78 1.62
C GLY A 230 24.71 0.27 2.12
N PRO A 231 24.44 -1.03 1.98
CA PRO A 231 23.21 -1.63 2.48
C PRO A 231 23.13 -1.52 4.01
N VAL A 232 21.91 -1.33 4.50
CA VAL A 232 21.60 -1.46 5.93
C VAL A 232 21.56 -2.94 6.27
N THR A 233 22.31 -3.35 7.30
CA THR A 233 22.38 -4.75 7.72
C THR A 233 21.75 -4.95 9.09
N VAL A 234 21.00 -6.04 9.25
CA VAL A 234 20.38 -6.44 10.52
C VAL A 234 21.01 -7.76 10.96
N ALA A 235 21.61 -7.79 12.15
CA ALA A 235 22.24 -8.97 12.73
C ALA A 235 21.73 -9.15 14.17
N GLY A 236 20.72 -10.01 14.35
CA GLY A 236 20.03 -10.14 15.63
C GLY A 236 19.26 -8.87 15.96
N ASP A 237 19.62 -8.23 17.07
CA ASP A 237 19.10 -6.95 17.55
C ASP A 237 19.90 -5.73 17.07
N LEU A 238 21.05 -5.96 16.41
CA LEU A 238 21.90 -4.89 15.90
C LEU A 238 21.49 -4.49 14.47
N VAL A 239 21.19 -3.20 14.28
CA VAL A 239 20.99 -2.58 12.95
C VAL A 239 22.19 -1.68 12.66
N THR A 240 22.91 -1.96 11.57
CA THR A 240 24.02 -1.12 11.09
C THR A 240 23.57 -0.30 9.89
N VAL A 241 23.64 1.02 10.03
CA VAL A 241 23.28 1.99 8.99
C VAL A 241 24.53 2.75 8.57
N PRO A 242 25.18 2.38 7.44
CA PRO A 242 26.40 3.05 7.01
C PRO A 242 26.06 4.40 6.37
N LEU A 243 26.13 5.48 7.13
CA LEU A 243 25.85 6.84 6.66
C LEU A 243 27.12 7.56 6.22
N GLY A 244 26.99 8.36 5.16
CA GLY A 244 27.97 9.32 4.68
C GLY A 244 27.43 10.74 4.74
N ASN A 245 28.32 11.72 4.62
CA ASN A 245 27.98 13.16 4.67
C ASN A 245 27.21 13.58 5.93
N VAL A 246 27.37 12.82 7.02
CA VAL A 246 26.92 13.21 8.35
C VAL A 246 27.96 14.16 8.92
N ALA A 247 27.57 15.42 9.12
CA ALA A 247 28.36 16.34 9.93
C ALA A 247 28.05 16.07 11.40
N ASP A 248 29.07 15.99 12.25
CA ASP A 248 28.90 16.15 13.69
C ASP A 248 28.49 17.61 13.92
N SER A 249 27.21 17.85 14.16
CA SER A 249 26.69 19.16 14.54
C SER A 249 26.62 19.31 16.05
#